data_AF-A0AAN6C1M6-F1
#
_entry.id   AF-A0AAN6C1M6-F1
#
_cell.length_a   1.000
_cell.length_b   1.000
_cell.length_c   1.000
_cell.angle_alpha   90.00
_cell.angle_beta   90.00
_cell.angle_gamma   90.00
#
_symmetry.space_group_name_H-M   'P 1'
#
loop_
_entity.id
_entity.type
_entity.pdbx_description
1 polymer ?
#
loop_
_entity_poly.entity_id
_entity_poly.type
_entity_poly.pdbx_seq_one_letter_code
_entity_poly.pdbx_strand_id
1 'polypeptide(L)'
;MPQTIRSILGKSSRVTKPFKSSTPSHKGSSTTLRKPARKPKDQETDLFQDKLDDIGLAKVLEESLTLRDVVQAMRYIRARMFSPVPPTGFNSTRTAEVLNYRATTSPLVTVGHINAILRSPGKVERELAELVAKGVVRRVRVERRGGGGEALIETVDYEDMLNKASLSEDTKNAFKSFLKENPTTQVLYKDTLEGRQTDELIRMGFLTSSTPSAPESTLDIRPEDRTTLTSIHHVSRFASGTVSAVGGRNAIHLAGGGGGTPTLTRSCSTPSSHRIAVPGHGRHLKLATATVNWVREALRRTRWGEGPESWLKERFEGGGLYGPRWKEFWGVEWSWVLGEAVGLGVVEVFETGSVGRGVRALGG
;
A
#
# COMPACT_ATOMS: atom_id res chain seq x y z
N MET A 1 -9.80 -28.45 -58.66
CA MET A 1 -9.43 -29.81 -58.19
C MET A 1 -8.13 -30.20 -58.90
N PRO A 2 -7.17 -30.83 -58.21
CA PRO A 2 -5.87 -30.22 -57.89
C PRO A 2 -4.69 -30.70 -58.77
N GLN A 3 -3.65 -29.88 -58.86
CA GLN A 3 -2.30 -30.35 -59.19
C GLN A 3 -1.31 -29.79 -58.17
N THR A 4 -0.84 -30.68 -57.30
CA THR A 4 0.21 -30.45 -56.30
C THR A 4 1.58 -30.54 -56.95
N ILE A 5 2.28 -29.40 -57.03
CA ILE A 5 3.70 -29.35 -57.36
C ILE A 5 4.48 -29.18 -56.06
N ARG A 6 5.24 -30.23 -55.76
CA ARG A 6 6.33 -30.26 -54.79
C ARG A 6 7.39 -29.20 -55.16
N SER A 7 8.14 -28.81 -54.13
CA SER A 7 9.47 -28.20 -54.16
C SER A 7 9.56 -26.69 -54.37
N ILE A 8 9.59 -25.94 -53.26
CA ILE A 8 10.59 -24.86 -53.08
C ILE A 8 10.96 -24.83 -51.58
N LEU A 9 12.25 -24.68 -51.29
CA LEU A 9 12.95 -24.75 -49.99
C LEU A 9 13.16 -26.19 -49.46
N GLY A 10 14.38 -26.71 -49.32
CA GLY A 10 15.67 -26.03 -49.11
C GLY A 10 16.18 -26.34 -47.70
N LYS A 11 16.89 -27.48 -47.61
CA LYS A 11 18.00 -27.81 -46.70
C LYS A 11 17.99 -27.17 -45.28
N SER A 12 17.74 -27.99 -44.25
CA SER A 12 18.50 -27.86 -43.01
C SER A 12 18.80 -29.22 -42.39
N SER A 13 20.06 -29.36 -41.98
CA SER A 13 20.76 -30.55 -41.54
C SER A 13 20.29 -31.05 -40.17
N ARG A 14 19.64 -32.21 -40.14
CA ARG A 14 19.33 -32.93 -38.90
C ARG A 14 20.48 -33.89 -38.58
N VAL A 15 21.31 -33.54 -37.61
CA VAL A 15 22.39 -34.40 -37.10
C VAL A 15 21.76 -35.55 -36.31
N THR A 16 21.89 -36.76 -36.84
CA THR A 16 21.53 -38.04 -36.19
C THR A 16 22.70 -38.53 -35.34
N LYS A 17 22.48 -38.76 -34.04
CA LYS A 17 23.39 -39.54 -33.20
C LYS A 17 22.88 -41.00 -33.13
N PRO A 18 23.77 -42.00 -33.18
CA PRO A 18 23.37 -43.39 -33.34
C PRO A 18 22.78 -43.99 -32.06
N PHE A 19 21.65 -44.68 -32.23
CA PHE A 19 21.07 -45.60 -31.26
C PHE A 19 21.98 -46.82 -31.10
N LYS A 20 22.27 -47.22 -29.86
CA LYS A 20 22.76 -48.56 -29.53
C LYS A 20 21.68 -49.33 -28.77
N SER A 21 21.59 -50.59 -29.16
CA SER A 21 20.57 -51.60 -28.92
C SER A 21 20.47 -52.09 -27.48
N SER A 22 19.24 -52.33 -27.04
CA SER A 22 18.87 -53.05 -25.83
C SER A 22 18.85 -54.57 -26.01
N THR A 23 19.17 -55.33 -24.97
CA THR A 23 18.51 -56.60 -24.59
C THR A 23 18.85 -56.95 -23.11
N PRO A 24 18.06 -57.81 -22.42
CA PRO A 24 17.58 -57.51 -21.07
C PRO A 24 18.03 -58.54 -20.02
N SER A 25 17.96 -58.19 -18.74
CA SER A 25 17.88 -59.17 -17.65
C SER A 25 17.39 -58.54 -16.34
N HIS A 26 16.77 -59.38 -15.52
CA HIS A 26 15.80 -59.10 -14.47
C HIS A 26 16.41 -58.83 -13.08
N LYS A 27 15.61 -58.11 -12.27
CA LYS A 27 15.40 -58.23 -10.80
C LYS A 27 16.50 -57.75 -9.83
N GLY A 28 16.10 -56.82 -8.97
CA GLY A 28 16.17 -57.06 -7.52
C GLY A 28 16.91 -56.03 -6.65
N SER A 29 16.15 -55.45 -5.71
CA SER A 29 16.58 -54.88 -4.42
C SER A 29 16.99 -53.40 -4.33
N SER A 30 16.10 -52.64 -3.67
CA SER A 30 16.39 -51.79 -2.50
C SER A 30 17.70 -50.99 -2.51
N THR A 31 17.61 -49.72 -2.90
CA THR A 31 18.58 -48.69 -2.45
C THR A 31 17.87 -47.37 -2.15
N THR A 32 18.01 -46.95 -0.89
CA THR A 32 17.67 -45.63 -0.36
C THR A 32 18.30 -44.51 -1.20
N LEU A 33 17.47 -43.66 -1.79
CA LEU A 33 17.92 -42.46 -2.50
C LEU A 33 18.48 -41.43 -1.51
N ARG A 34 19.81 -41.34 -1.48
CA ARG A 34 20.57 -40.22 -0.92
C ARG A 34 20.12 -38.93 -1.59
N LYS A 35 19.53 -38.01 -0.82
CA LYS A 35 19.31 -36.63 -1.24
C LYS A 35 20.67 -35.96 -1.48
N PRO A 36 20.85 -35.18 -2.57
CA PRO A 36 22.06 -34.41 -2.77
C PRO A 36 22.18 -33.37 -1.65
N ALA A 37 23.38 -33.27 -1.07
CA ALA A 37 23.71 -32.34 -0.01
C ALA A 37 23.34 -30.91 -0.44
N ARG A 38 22.33 -30.33 0.24
CA ARG A 38 22.11 -28.89 0.22
C ARG A 38 23.38 -28.27 0.77
N LYS A 39 24.00 -27.38 -0.01
CA LYS A 39 24.98 -26.41 0.51
C LYS A 39 24.42 -25.82 1.80
N PRO A 40 25.20 -25.68 2.87
CA PRO A 40 24.71 -25.07 4.09
C PRO A 40 24.18 -23.69 3.72
N LYS A 41 22.89 -23.45 3.96
CA LYS A 41 22.39 -22.09 4.18
C LYS A 41 23.31 -21.55 5.26
N ASP A 42 23.96 -20.42 5.00
CA ASP A 42 24.64 -19.67 6.05
C ASP A 42 23.71 -19.67 7.25
N GLN A 43 24.20 -20.25 8.35
CA GLN A 43 23.56 -20.14 9.65
C GLN A 43 23.59 -18.64 9.94
N GLU A 44 22.55 -17.91 9.54
CA GLU A 44 22.17 -16.68 10.22
C GLU A 44 21.98 -17.12 11.67
N THR A 45 23.04 -16.94 12.46
CA THR A 45 23.00 -16.94 13.91
C THR A 45 21.69 -16.30 14.33
N ASP A 46 20.86 -16.99 15.12
CA ASP A 46 19.56 -16.48 15.58
C ASP A 46 19.73 -15.01 15.97
N LEU A 47 19.21 -14.11 15.11
CA LEU A 47 19.60 -12.68 15.10
C LEU A 47 19.41 -12.03 16.48
N PHE A 48 18.46 -12.56 17.26
CA PHE A 48 18.24 -12.26 18.66
C PHE A 48 17.90 -13.56 19.39
N GLN A 49 18.73 -13.97 20.36
CA GLN A 49 18.50 -15.18 21.16
C GLN A 49 17.36 -14.95 22.18
N ASP A 50 17.40 -13.80 22.84
CA ASP A 50 16.46 -13.39 23.87
C ASP A 50 15.29 -12.57 23.30
N LYS A 51 14.14 -12.68 23.96
CA LYS A 51 12.96 -11.85 23.67
C LYS A 51 13.16 -10.47 24.31
N LEU A 52 12.70 -9.42 23.63
CA LEU A 52 12.76 -8.06 24.18
C LEU A 52 11.72 -7.89 25.30
N ASP A 53 12.13 -7.21 26.37
CA ASP A 53 11.22 -6.82 27.44
C ASP A 53 10.19 -5.81 26.91
N ASP A 54 8.94 -5.96 27.30
CA ASP A 54 7.84 -5.08 26.90
C ASP A 54 7.36 -4.27 28.10
N ILE A 55 7.87 -3.04 28.22
CA ILE A 55 7.52 -2.09 29.29
C ILE A 55 6.25 -1.32 28.93
N GLY A 56 5.79 -1.40 27.68
CA GLY A 56 4.58 -0.77 27.18
C GLY A 56 4.73 -0.16 25.80
N LEU A 57 3.61 0.24 25.21
CA LEU A 57 3.58 0.82 23.86
C LEU A 57 4.31 2.17 23.81
N ALA A 58 5.30 2.25 22.92
CA ALA A 58 6.04 3.46 22.60
C ALA A 58 5.49 4.08 21.31
N LYS A 59 5.57 5.41 21.20
CA LYS A 59 5.11 6.13 20.00
C LYS A 59 6.22 6.21 18.95
N VAL A 60 5.79 6.32 17.69
CA VAL A 60 6.69 6.39 16.53
C VAL A 60 7.49 7.70 16.52
N LEU A 61 6.99 8.79 17.10
CA LEU A 61 7.63 10.11 16.97
C LEU A 61 8.50 10.60 18.11
N GLU A 62 9.46 11.44 17.68
CA GLU A 62 10.27 12.36 18.46
C GLU A 62 9.42 13.24 19.38
N GLU A 63 9.90 13.38 20.61
CA GLU A 63 9.31 14.17 21.69
C GLU A 63 9.40 15.69 21.46
N SER A 64 9.83 16.13 20.27
CA SER A 64 9.99 17.53 19.86
C SER A 64 8.63 18.20 19.57
N LEU A 65 7.87 18.37 20.66
CA LEU A 65 6.93 19.47 20.95
C LEU A 65 6.46 20.29 19.73
N THR A 66 5.19 20.10 19.32
CA THR A 66 4.18 21.14 18.91
C THR A 66 3.09 20.61 17.97
N LEU A 67 3.12 19.35 17.53
CA LEU A 67 2.02 18.79 16.72
C LEU A 67 0.75 18.65 17.57
N ARG A 68 -0.08 19.68 17.56
CA ARG A 68 -1.38 19.72 18.27
C ARG A 68 -2.54 19.43 17.32
N ASP A 69 -2.39 19.80 16.05
CA ASP A 69 -3.45 19.83 15.06
C ASP A 69 -3.22 18.80 13.95
N VAL A 70 -4.30 18.31 13.36
CA VAL A 70 -4.29 17.32 12.27
C VAL A 70 -3.58 17.89 11.04
N VAL A 71 -3.83 19.15 10.68
CA VAL A 71 -3.20 19.79 9.52
C VAL A 71 -1.70 19.91 9.69
N GLN A 72 -1.24 20.26 10.91
CA GLN A 72 0.18 20.32 11.23
C GLN A 72 0.83 18.93 11.12
N ALA A 73 0.17 17.89 11.63
CA ALA A 73 0.64 16.52 11.49
C ALA A 73 0.73 16.08 10.02
N MET A 74 -0.28 16.39 9.20
CA MET A 74 -0.28 16.10 7.77
C MET A 74 0.91 16.76 7.06
N ARG A 75 1.13 18.05 7.31
CA ARG A 75 2.26 18.80 6.72
C ARG A 75 3.61 18.27 7.19
N TYR A 76 3.72 17.90 8.47
CA TYR A 76 4.91 17.28 9.04
C TYR A 76 5.24 15.95 8.38
N ILE A 77 4.26 15.05 8.24
CA ILE A 77 4.42 13.74 7.59
C ILE A 77 4.91 13.90 6.15
N ARG A 78 4.33 14.85 5.42
CA ARG A 78 4.71 15.14 4.04
C ARG A 78 6.12 15.72 3.93
N ALA A 79 6.48 16.65 4.82
CA ALA A 79 7.79 17.28 4.82
C ALA A 79 8.92 16.28 5.11
N ARG A 80 8.65 15.26 5.92
CA ARG A 80 9.60 14.19 6.29
C ARG A 80 9.38 12.87 5.55
N MET A 81 8.58 12.85 4.49
CA MET A 81 8.37 11.64 3.71
C MET A 81 9.66 11.19 3.00
N PHE A 82 10.40 12.14 2.43
CA PHE A 82 11.61 11.88 1.67
C PHE A 82 12.79 12.64 2.24
N SER A 83 13.93 11.97 2.26
CA SER A 83 15.19 12.57 2.65
C SER A 83 15.81 13.37 1.52
N PRO A 84 16.60 14.43 1.83
CA PRO A 84 17.27 15.24 0.82
C PRO A 84 18.09 14.37 -0.14
N VAL A 85 18.00 14.65 -1.44
CA VAL A 85 18.80 13.93 -2.44
C VAL A 85 20.27 14.30 -2.24
N PRO A 86 21.17 13.31 -2.05
CA PRO A 86 22.60 13.55 -1.96
C PRO A 86 23.11 14.32 -3.18
N PRO A 87 23.98 15.34 -2.98
CA PRO A 87 24.47 16.16 -4.07
C PRO A 87 25.38 15.38 -5.04
N THR A 88 26.00 14.30 -4.56
CA THR A 88 26.91 13.45 -5.32
C THR A 88 26.56 11.96 -5.18
N GLY A 89 26.98 11.17 -6.17
CA GLY A 89 26.91 9.70 -6.15
C GLY A 89 25.78 9.07 -6.97
N PHE A 90 24.77 9.84 -7.38
CA PHE A 90 23.81 9.38 -8.39
C PHE A 90 24.23 9.77 -9.81
N ASN A 91 23.93 8.89 -10.77
CA ASN A 91 23.98 9.26 -12.18
C ASN A 91 22.87 10.30 -12.49
N SER A 92 23.07 11.16 -13.48
CA SER A 92 22.13 12.20 -13.87
C SER A 92 20.72 11.65 -14.18
N THR A 93 20.66 10.49 -14.84
CA THR A 93 19.41 9.78 -15.13
C THR A 93 18.69 9.37 -13.85
N ARG A 94 19.41 8.76 -12.90
CA ARG A 94 18.83 8.34 -11.62
C ARG A 94 18.36 9.53 -10.79
N THR A 95 19.09 10.63 -10.78
CA THR A 95 18.68 11.87 -10.11
C THR A 95 17.38 12.39 -10.72
N ALA A 96 17.27 12.44 -12.05
CA ALA A 96 16.05 12.86 -12.73
C ALA A 96 14.86 11.94 -12.42
N GLU A 97 15.06 10.61 -12.39
CA GLU A 97 14.03 9.65 -11.99
C GLU A 97 13.52 9.90 -10.57
N VAL A 98 14.43 10.10 -9.60
CA VAL A 98 14.08 10.35 -8.20
C VAL A 98 13.30 11.67 -8.07
N LEU A 99 13.77 12.74 -8.72
CA LEU A 99 13.10 14.03 -8.68
C LEU A 99 11.71 13.98 -9.33
N ASN A 100 11.59 13.31 -10.49
CA ASN A 100 10.30 13.12 -11.16
C ASN A 100 9.35 12.22 -10.34
N TYR A 101 9.88 11.18 -9.67
CA TYR A 101 9.11 10.36 -8.75
C TYR A 101 8.48 11.22 -7.66
N ARG A 102 9.29 12.06 -7.01
CA ARG A 102 8.86 12.90 -5.90
C ARG A 102 7.88 13.99 -6.36
N ALA A 103 8.14 14.63 -7.50
CA ALA A 103 7.26 15.66 -8.06
C ALA A 103 5.87 15.15 -8.41
N THR A 104 5.75 13.88 -8.80
CA THR A 104 4.48 13.23 -9.16
C THR A 104 3.87 12.43 -8.02
N THR A 105 4.49 12.43 -6.83
CA THR A 105 3.92 11.79 -5.64
C THR A 105 2.79 12.64 -5.10
N SER A 106 1.62 12.02 -4.94
CA SER A 106 0.43 12.69 -4.44
C SER A 106 0.62 13.15 -2.98
N PRO A 107 0.19 14.37 -2.61
CA PRO A 107 0.31 14.93 -1.25
C PRO A 107 -0.74 14.34 -0.30
N LEU A 108 -0.78 13.01 -0.22
CA LEU A 108 -1.71 12.25 0.61
C LEU A 108 -1.07 11.84 1.93
N VAL A 109 -1.92 11.73 2.94
CA VAL A 109 -1.56 11.21 4.26
C VAL A 109 -2.61 10.21 4.70
N THR A 110 -2.21 9.06 5.24
CA THR A 110 -3.17 8.07 5.71
C THR A 110 -3.60 8.36 7.14
N VAL A 111 -4.87 8.10 7.47
CA VAL A 111 -5.41 8.35 8.83
C VAL A 111 -4.63 7.54 9.87
N GLY A 112 -4.25 6.32 9.52
CA GLY A 112 -3.40 5.46 10.36
C GLY A 112 -2.07 6.12 10.70
N HIS A 113 -1.39 6.72 9.72
CA HIS A 113 -0.12 7.41 9.95
C HIS A 113 -0.28 8.58 10.93
N ILE A 114 -1.37 9.34 10.81
CA ILE A 114 -1.68 10.43 11.74
C ILE A 114 -1.91 9.89 13.15
N ASN A 115 -2.64 8.78 13.29
CA ASN A 115 -2.89 8.13 14.58
C ASN A 115 -1.61 7.51 15.18
N ALA A 116 -0.63 7.11 14.36
CA ALA A 116 0.68 6.67 14.84
C ALA A 116 1.52 7.82 15.44
N ILE A 117 1.20 9.05 15.04
CA ILE A 117 1.92 10.28 15.38
C ILE A 117 1.26 11.03 16.54
N LEU A 118 -0.06 11.21 16.48
CA LEU A 118 -0.82 11.99 17.44
C LEU A 118 -1.24 11.15 18.66
N ARG A 119 -1.36 11.80 19.82
CA ARG A 119 -1.46 11.08 21.10
C ARG A 119 -2.80 10.41 21.37
N SER A 120 -3.90 10.96 20.83
CA SER A 120 -5.26 10.62 21.21
C SER A 120 -6.14 10.45 19.96
N PRO A 121 -6.30 9.21 19.43
CA PRO A 121 -7.02 8.99 18.17
C PRO A 121 -8.46 9.50 18.21
N GLY A 122 -9.16 9.39 19.35
CA GLY A 122 -10.50 9.95 19.49
C GLY A 122 -10.58 11.49 19.41
N LYS A 123 -9.52 12.22 19.73
CA LYS A 123 -9.47 13.68 19.52
C LYS A 123 -9.20 13.99 18.04
N VAL A 124 -8.29 13.24 17.43
CA VAL A 124 -7.92 13.35 16.01
C VAL A 124 -9.13 13.16 15.12
N GLU A 125 -9.95 12.13 15.38
CA GLU A 125 -11.15 11.85 14.59
C GLU A 125 -12.22 12.95 14.72
N ARG A 126 -12.39 13.53 15.93
CA ARG A 126 -13.32 14.65 16.14
C ARG A 126 -12.85 15.89 15.39
N GLU A 127 -11.57 16.24 15.52
CA GLU A 127 -10.96 17.37 14.81
C GLU A 127 -11.02 17.16 13.29
N LEU A 128 -10.74 15.94 12.83
CA LEU A 128 -10.84 15.59 11.42
C LEU A 128 -12.28 15.75 10.90
N ALA A 129 -13.29 15.30 11.65
CA ALA A 129 -14.68 15.50 11.28
C ALA A 129 -15.04 16.98 11.16
N GLU A 130 -14.56 17.82 12.08
CA GLU A 130 -14.73 19.28 12.00
C GLU A 130 -14.03 19.89 10.79
N LEU A 131 -12.79 19.49 10.51
CA LEU A 131 -12.00 19.98 9.37
C LEU A 131 -12.60 19.56 8.03
N VAL A 132 -13.14 18.35 7.96
CA VAL A 132 -13.85 17.85 6.78
C VAL A 132 -15.17 18.58 6.61
N ALA A 133 -15.93 18.84 7.68
CA ALA A 133 -17.16 19.62 7.61
C ALA A 133 -16.90 21.08 7.17
N LYS A 134 -15.80 21.69 7.63
CA LYS A 134 -15.35 23.02 7.21
C LYS A 134 -14.74 23.05 5.80
N GLY A 135 -14.51 21.89 5.16
CA GLY A 135 -13.91 21.79 3.83
C GLY A 135 -12.41 22.10 3.78
N VAL A 136 -11.70 22.09 4.91
CA VAL A 136 -10.23 22.31 4.97
C VAL A 136 -9.48 21.05 4.52
N VAL A 137 -9.98 19.89 4.90
CA VAL A 137 -9.41 18.58 4.58
C VAL A 137 -10.46 17.74 3.88
N ARG A 138 -10.06 16.95 2.88
CA ARG A 138 -10.92 15.97 2.22
C ARG A 138 -10.50 14.54 2.53
N ARG A 139 -11.49 13.70 2.79
CA ARG A 139 -11.33 12.24 2.84
C ARG A 139 -11.46 11.68 1.43
N VAL A 140 -10.46 10.93 1.01
CA VAL A 140 -10.44 10.21 -0.26
C VAL A 140 -10.39 8.72 0.03
N ARG A 141 -11.34 7.99 -0.54
CA ARG A 141 -11.39 6.54 -0.39
C ARG A 141 -10.30 5.90 -1.23
N VAL A 142 -9.48 5.10 -0.58
CA VAL A 142 -8.45 4.27 -1.19
C VAL A 142 -8.93 2.82 -1.18
N GLU A 143 -9.28 2.32 -2.36
CA GLU A 143 -9.62 0.91 -2.52
C GLU A 143 -8.34 0.04 -2.47
N ARG A 144 -8.47 -1.20 -1.98
CA ARG A 144 -7.40 -2.24 -1.85
C ARG A 144 -6.40 -2.13 -0.68
N ARG A 145 -6.58 -1.21 0.27
CA ARG A 145 -5.74 -1.14 1.50
C ARG A 145 -6.47 -1.78 2.68
N GLY A 146 -6.25 -3.08 2.91
CA GLY A 146 -6.98 -3.92 3.88
C GLY A 146 -7.27 -3.24 5.23
N GLY A 147 -8.53 -2.83 5.42
CA GLY A 147 -9.03 -2.21 6.66
C GLY A 147 -8.70 -0.71 6.86
N GLY A 148 -7.75 -0.14 6.11
CA GLY A 148 -7.29 1.25 6.25
C GLY A 148 -7.47 2.08 4.97
N GLY A 149 -8.65 1.96 4.35
CA GLY A 149 -8.95 2.45 3.00
C GLY A 149 -9.27 3.94 2.88
N GLU A 150 -8.72 4.78 3.74
CA GLU A 150 -8.93 6.23 3.67
C GLU A 150 -7.62 7.00 3.74
N ALA A 151 -7.48 7.94 2.82
CA ALA A 151 -6.41 8.90 2.79
C ALA A 151 -6.99 10.32 2.88
N LEU A 152 -6.18 11.23 3.39
CA LEU A 152 -6.52 12.62 3.58
C LEU A 152 -5.66 13.48 2.66
N ILE A 153 -6.29 14.52 2.12
CA ILE A 153 -5.63 15.57 1.36
C ILE A 153 -6.14 16.93 1.84
N GLU A 154 -5.24 17.91 1.97
CA GLU A 154 -5.62 19.29 2.23
C GLU A 154 -6.32 19.85 0.98
N THR A 155 -7.42 20.59 1.16
CA THR A 155 -8.16 21.15 0.02
C THR A 155 -7.29 22.08 -0.82
N VAL A 156 -6.38 22.82 -0.18
CA VAL A 156 -5.42 23.71 -0.86
C VAL A 156 -4.53 22.90 -1.83
N ASP A 157 -3.95 21.79 -1.38
CA ASP A 157 -3.11 20.95 -2.25
C ASP A 157 -3.93 20.33 -3.39
N TYR A 158 -5.18 19.94 -3.13
CA TYR A 158 -6.05 19.38 -4.16
C TYR A 158 -6.42 20.44 -5.21
N GLU A 159 -6.70 21.67 -4.80
CA GLU A 159 -6.92 22.81 -5.71
C GLU A 159 -5.66 23.14 -6.51
N ASP A 160 -4.48 23.10 -5.89
CA ASP A 160 -3.20 23.29 -6.58
C ASP A 160 -2.95 22.22 -7.65
N MET A 161 -3.34 20.97 -7.39
CA MET A 161 -3.29 19.90 -8.37
C MET A 161 -4.25 20.16 -9.55
N LEU A 162 -5.46 20.64 -9.28
CA LEU A 162 -6.42 21.04 -10.31
C LEU A 162 -5.90 22.21 -11.17
N ASN A 163 -5.22 23.18 -10.54
CA ASN A 163 -4.65 24.33 -11.22
C ASN A 163 -3.53 23.91 -12.19
N LYS A 164 -2.66 22.98 -11.76
CA LYS A 164 -1.55 22.44 -12.56
C LYS A 164 -2.00 21.48 -13.67
N ALA A 165 -3.19 20.90 -13.55
CA ALA A 165 -3.73 19.97 -14.53
C ALA A 165 -4.12 20.68 -15.84
N SER A 166 -3.91 19.99 -16.97
CA SER A 166 -4.34 20.40 -18.30
C SER A 166 -5.85 20.18 -18.50
N LEU A 167 -6.67 20.89 -17.73
CA LEU A 167 -8.13 20.92 -17.80
C LEU A 167 -8.61 22.27 -18.35
N SER A 168 -9.80 22.30 -18.96
CA SER A 168 -10.45 23.56 -19.33
C SER A 168 -10.80 24.37 -18.08
N GLU A 169 -10.78 25.70 -18.19
CA GLU A 169 -11.01 26.58 -17.04
C GLU A 169 -12.45 26.46 -16.52
N ASP A 170 -13.41 26.21 -17.41
CA ASP A 170 -14.80 25.95 -17.06
C ASP A 170 -14.94 24.67 -16.24
N THR A 171 -14.28 23.57 -16.64
CA THR A 171 -14.25 22.32 -15.86
C THR A 171 -13.62 22.54 -14.48
N LYS A 172 -12.51 23.28 -14.40
CA LYS A 172 -11.84 23.59 -13.12
C LYS A 172 -12.77 24.37 -12.19
N ASN A 173 -13.44 25.40 -12.70
CA ASN A 173 -14.32 26.26 -11.91
C ASN A 173 -15.58 25.51 -11.45
N ALA A 174 -16.24 24.79 -12.36
CA ALA A 174 -17.40 23.96 -12.02
C ALA A 174 -17.07 22.92 -10.95
N PHE A 175 -15.93 22.24 -11.09
CA PHE A 175 -15.50 21.24 -10.12
C PHE A 175 -15.09 21.85 -8.78
N LYS A 176 -14.37 22.98 -8.76
CA LYS A 176 -14.04 23.70 -7.51
C LYS A 176 -15.30 24.15 -6.76
N SER A 177 -16.31 24.68 -7.48
CA SER A 177 -17.59 25.07 -6.88
C SER A 177 -18.31 23.86 -6.28
N PHE A 178 -18.41 22.76 -7.04
CA PHE A 178 -18.99 21.51 -6.56
C PHE A 178 -18.31 21.01 -5.29
N LEU A 179 -16.97 21.04 -5.25
CA LEU A 179 -16.20 20.64 -4.08
C LEU A 179 -16.54 21.55 -2.89
N LYS A 180 -16.51 22.87 -3.06
CA LYS A 180 -16.81 23.82 -1.96
C LYS A 180 -18.20 23.63 -1.38
N GLU A 181 -19.19 23.38 -2.21
CA GLU A 181 -20.58 23.10 -1.80
C GLU A 181 -20.72 21.74 -1.10
N ASN A 182 -19.89 20.76 -1.48
CA ASN A 182 -19.97 19.38 -1.01
C ASN A 182 -18.62 18.92 -0.38
N PRO A 183 -18.29 19.41 0.83
CA PRO A 183 -16.99 19.13 1.45
C PRO A 183 -16.84 17.67 1.93
N THR A 184 -17.94 17.03 2.34
CA THR A 184 -17.94 15.64 2.85
C THR A 184 -18.08 14.57 1.77
N THR A 185 -18.49 14.98 0.56
CA THR A 185 -18.84 14.05 -0.52
C THR A 185 -17.60 13.45 -1.16
N GLN A 186 -17.62 12.12 -1.34
CA GLN A 186 -16.56 11.35 -2.02
C GLN A 186 -17.01 10.78 -3.36
N VAL A 187 -18.28 10.98 -3.71
CA VAL A 187 -18.94 10.40 -4.87
C VAL A 187 -19.63 11.51 -5.65
N LEU A 188 -19.29 11.62 -6.91
CA LEU A 188 -19.95 12.48 -7.87
C LEU A 188 -21.11 11.71 -8.50
N TYR A 189 -22.33 12.18 -8.27
CA TYR A 189 -23.53 11.62 -8.86
C TYR A 189 -23.68 12.04 -10.32
N LYS A 190 -24.37 11.19 -11.09
CA LYS A 190 -24.71 11.50 -12.47
C LYS A 190 -25.48 12.83 -12.54
N ASP A 191 -25.27 13.59 -13.61
CA ASP A 191 -25.92 14.89 -13.91
C ASP A 191 -25.45 16.08 -13.06
N THR A 192 -24.45 15.90 -12.17
CA THR A 192 -23.86 17.01 -11.40
C THR A 192 -22.94 17.89 -12.24
N LEU A 193 -22.22 17.29 -13.19
CA LEU A 193 -21.34 17.96 -14.15
C LEU A 193 -21.73 17.55 -15.56
N GLU A 194 -21.35 18.37 -16.54
CA GLU A 194 -21.52 18.01 -17.95
C GLU A 194 -20.69 16.76 -18.28
N GLY A 195 -21.18 15.92 -19.21
CA GLY A 195 -20.47 14.71 -19.62
C GLY A 195 -19.04 14.99 -20.11
N ARG A 196 -18.84 16.08 -20.86
CA ARG A 196 -17.52 16.51 -21.34
C ARG A 196 -16.55 16.85 -20.19
N GLN A 197 -17.05 17.59 -19.20
CA GLN A 197 -16.28 17.95 -17.99
C GLN A 197 -15.92 16.70 -17.18
N THR A 198 -16.86 15.76 -17.07
CA THR A 198 -16.66 14.48 -16.38
C THR A 198 -15.57 13.66 -17.07
N ASP A 199 -15.60 13.56 -18.40
CA ASP A 199 -14.59 12.82 -19.19
C ASP A 199 -13.20 13.45 -19.05
N GLU A 200 -13.10 14.78 -19.03
CA GLU A 200 -11.83 15.49 -18.77
C GLU A 200 -11.27 15.13 -17.39
N LEU A 201 -12.10 15.17 -16.35
CA LEU A 201 -11.69 14.84 -14.98
C LEU A 201 -11.28 13.36 -14.82
N ILE A 202 -11.95 12.45 -15.53
CA ILE A 202 -11.57 11.03 -15.58
C ILE A 202 -10.20 10.86 -16.24
N ARG A 203 -9.97 11.49 -17.41
CA ARG A 203 -8.68 11.42 -18.12
C ARG A 203 -7.52 11.93 -17.28
N MET A 204 -7.76 12.98 -16.50
CA MET A 204 -6.75 13.55 -15.60
C MET A 204 -6.62 12.82 -14.26
N GLY A 205 -7.49 11.83 -13.97
CA GLY A 205 -7.42 10.99 -12.78
C GLY A 205 -8.01 11.61 -11.51
N PHE A 206 -8.82 12.66 -11.63
CA PHE A 206 -9.58 13.25 -10.50
C PHE A 206 -10.88 12.49 -10.23
N LEU A 207 -11.35 11.73 -11.21
CA LEU A 207 -12.51 10.85 -11.09
C LEU A 207 -12.13 9.43 -11.46
N THR A 208 -12.69 8.47 -10.73
CA THR A 208 -12.62 7.04 -11.03
C THR A 208 -14.02 6.48 -11.18
N SER A 209 -14.21 5.48 -12.03
CA SER A 209 -15.52 4.83 -12.16
C SER A 209 -15.88 4.13 -10.85
N SER A 210 -17.12 4.27 -10.38
CA SER A 210 -17.57 3.62 -9.15
C SER A 210 -17.90 2.14 -9.38
N THR A 211 -17.03 1.35 -10.00
CA THR A 211 -17.24 -0.10 -9.97
C THR A 211 -17.06 -0.55 -8.51
N PRO A 212 -17.98 -1.33 -7.93
CA PRO A 212 -17.69 -1.98 -6.67
C PRO A 212 -16.53 -2.93 -6.95
N SER A 213 -15.34 -2.63 -6.43
CA SER A 213 -14.26 -3.61 -6.37
C SER A 213 -14.74 -4.76 -5.49
N ALA A 214 -15.37 -5.76 -6.10
CA ALA A 214 -15.19 -7.11 -5.64
C ALA A 214 -13.67 -7.38 -5.67
N PRO A 215 -13.09 -8.05 -4.66
CA PRO A 215 -11.69 -8.43 -4.76
C PRO A 215 -11.57 -9.34 -6.00
N GLU A 216 -10.75 -8.96 -6.97
CA GLU A 216 -10.58 -9.60 -8.29
C GLU A 216 -10.09 -11.07 -8.24
N SER A 217 -10.15 -11.74 -7.09
CA SER A 217 -9.73 -13.13 -6.93
C SER A 217 -10.54 -13.93 -5.90
N THR A 218 -11.79 -13.57 -5.60
CA THR A 218 -12.62 -14.39 -4.68
C THR A 218 -13.26 -15.62 -5.33
N LEU A 219 -13.11 -15.80 -6.65
CA LEU A 219 -13.63 -16.96 -7.37
C LEU A 219 -12.90 -18.25 -6.97
N ASP A 220 -11.60 -18.16 -6.66
CA ASP A 220 -10.75 -19.31 -6.31
C ASP A 220 -10.53 -19.47 -4.79
N ILE A 221 -11.06 -18.54 -3.99
CA ILE A 221 -10.88 -18.53 -2.52
C ILE A 221 -12.07 -19.24 -1.87
N ARG A 222 -11.76 -20.31 -1.13
CA ARG A 222 -12.75 -21.10 -0.39
C ARG A 222 -13.48 -20.21 0.62
N PRO A 223 -14.78 -20.42 0.88
CA PRO A 223 -15.57 -19.58 1.80
C PRO A 223 -14.92 -19.35 3.16
N GLU A 224 -14.25 -20.37 3.70
CA GLU A 224 -13.48 -20.34 4.95
C GLU A 224 -12.25 -19.42 4.91
N ASP A 225 -11.67 -19.18 3.73
CA ASP A 225 -10.52 -18.28 3.52
C ASP A 225 -10.94 -16.84 3.19
N ARG A 226 -12.26 -16.56 3.11
CA ARG A 226 -12.82 -15.22 2.82
C ARG A 226 -12.82 -14.30 4.03
N THR A 227 -12.44 -14.78 5.21
CA THR A 227 -12.27 -13.94 6.39
C THR A 227 -10.98 -13.13 6.26
N THR A 228 -11.06 -11.92 5.72
CA THR A 228 -9.94 -10.99 5.91
C THR A 228 -9.85 -10.68 7.40
N LEU A 229 -8.77 -11.16 8.03
CA LEU A 229 -8.45 -10.97 9.45
C LEU A 229 -8.17 -9.49 9.72
N THR A 230 -9.21 -8.67 9.75
CA THR A 230 -9.12 -7.39 10.47
C THR A 230 -8.98 -7.74 11.94
N SER A 231 -7.76 -7.63 12.47
CA SER A 231 -7.48 -7.92 13.87
C SER A 231 -8.42 -7.11 14.75
N ILE A 232 -9.11 -7.77 15.70
CA ILE A 232 -9.96 -7.09 16.70
C ILE A 232 -9.16 -6.00 17.41
N HIS A 233 -7.85 -6.22 17.61
CA HIS A 233 -6.95 -5.23 18.18
C HIS A 233 -6.82 -3.97 17.29
N HIS A 234 -6.75 -4.14 15.96
CA HIS A 234 -6.74 -3.03 15.01
C HIS A 234 -8.07 -2.25 15.03
N VAL A 235 -9.20 -2.96 15.03
CA VAL A 235 -10.53 -2.32 15.12
C VAL A 235 -10.71 -1.57 16.44
N SER A 236 -10.22 -2.14 17.55
CA SER A 236 -10.29 -1.54 18.89
C SER A 236 -9.47 -0.25 19.06
N ARG A 237 -8.46 -0.03 18.22
CA ARG A 237 -7.66 1.20 18.22
C ARG A 237 -8.40 2.40 17.64
N PHE A 238 -9.43 2.17 16.82
CA PHE A 238 -10.26 3.24 16.28
C PHE A 238 -11.29 3.70 17.31
N ALA A 239 -11.60 5.00 17.31
CA ALA A 239 -12.59 5.54 18.23
C ALA A 239 -13.97 4.94 17.95
N SER A 240 -14.68 4.55 19.01
CA SER A 240 -16.06 4.05 18.92
C SER A 240 -16.95 5.06 18.20
N GLY A 241 -17.70 4.60 17.19
CA GLY A 241 -18.54 5.44 16.33
C GLY A 241 -17.90 5.91 15.02
N THR A 242 -16.63 5.58 14.75
CA THR A 242 -16.00 5.86 13.44
C THR A 242 -16.35 4.79 12.39
N VAL A 243 -16.30 5.17 11.11
CA VAL A 243 -16.50 4.25 9.97
C VAL A 243 -15.49 3.10 9.99
N SER A 244 -14.28 3.33 10.49
CA SER A 244 -13.25 2.30 10.65
C SER A 244 -13.52 1.36 11.83
N ALA A 245 -14.15 1.84 12.91
CA ALA A 245 -14.49 1.03 14.09
C ALA A 245 -15.71 0.11 13.86
N VAL A 246 -16.71 0.56 13.09
CA VAL A 246 -17.90 -0.23 12.74
C VAL A 246 -17.67 -1.06 11.47
N GLY A 247 -16.58 -0.76 10.76
CA GLY A 247 -16.31 -1.29 9.45
C GLY A 247 -17.27 -0.69 8.42
N GLY A 248 -16.75 0.18 7.55
CA GLY A 248 -17.56 0.94 6.59
C GLY A 248 -18.35 0.10 5.57
N ARG A 249 -18.80 0.74 4.48
CA ARG A 249 -19.74 0.15 3.49
C ARG A 249 -19.32 -1.20 2.85
N ASN A 250 -18.09 -1.66 3.07
CA ASN A 250 -17.59 -2.98 2.65
C ASN A 250 -17.19 -3.89 3.81
N ALA A 251 -17.46 -3.56 5.07
CA ALA A 251 -16.99 -4.35 6.21
C ALA A 251 -17.66 -5.70 6.36
N ILE A 252 -18.90 -5.82 5.89
CA ILE A 252 -19.57 -7.12 5.78
C ILE A 252 -18.76 -8.04 4.86
N HIS A 253 -18.13 -7.49 3.82
CA HIS A 253 -17.22 -8.22 2.92
C HIS A 253 -15.79 -8.35 3.46
N LEU A 254 -15.31 -7.40 4.29
CA LEU A 254 -13.97 -7.41 4.90
C LEU A 254 -13.91 -8.14 6.26
N ALA A 255 -15.03 -8.55 6.83
CA ALA A 255 -15.10 -9.36 8.06
C ALA A 255 -15.42 -10.83 7.76
N GLY A 256 -15.38 -11.25 6.48
CA GLY A 256 -15.68 -12.61 6.06
C GLY A 256 -17.15 -13.03 6.16
N GLY A 257 -18.06 -12.11 6.49
CA GLY A 257 -19.49 -12.35 6.63
C GLY A 257 -20.27 -12.10 5.34
N GLY A 258 -19.92 -12.78 4.25
CA GLY A 258 -20.61 -12.67 2.95
C GLY A 258 -21.38 -13.94 2.58
N GLY A 259 -22.40 -14.30 3.37
CA GLY A 259 -23.36 -15.35 3.01
C GLY A 259 -24.19 -14.94 1.80
N GLY A 260 -24.31 -15.87 0.83
CA GLY A 260 -24.82 -15.66 -0.52
C GLY A 260 -26.01 -14.72 -0.69
N THR A 261 -25.85 -13.75 -1.59
CA THR A 261 -26.96 -13.19 -2.37
C THR A 261 -26.91 -13.77 -3.78
N PRO A 262 -28.05 -14.21 -4.34
CA PRO A 262 -28.06 -14.88 -5.63
C PRO A 262 -27.63 -13.90 -6.72
N THR A 263 -26.48 -14.18 -7.32
CA THR A 263 -26.17 -13.73 -8.67
C THR A 263 -27.27 -14.32 -9.55
N LEU A 264 -28.17 -13.47 -10.04
CA LEU A 264 -29.14 -13.62 -11.13
C LEU A 264 -30.42 -12.88 -10.74
N THR A 265 -30.42 -11.56 -10.94
CA THR A 265 -31.53 -10.83 -11.56
C THR A 265 -31.16 -9.36 -11.71
N ARG A 266 -31.45 -8.85 -12.91
CA ARG A 266 -31.65 -7.44 -13.24
C ARG A 266 -30.38 -6.61 -13.47
N SER A 267 -30.08 -6.44 -14.75
CA SER A 267 -29.59 -5.17 -15.31
C SER A 267 -30.55 -4.06 -14.86
N CYS A 268 -30.30 -3.52 -13.67
CA CYS A 268 -30.86 -2.27 -13.21
C CYS A 268 -29.72 -1.29 -13.39
N SER A 269 -29.93 -0.24 -14.17
CA SER A 269 -29.02 0.89 -14.31
C SER A 269 -28.68 1.45 -12.93
N THR A 270 -27.67 0.89 -12.27
CA THR A 270 -27.04 1.56 -11.13
C THR A 270 -26.56 2.90 -11.67
N PRO A 271 -26.94 4.03 -11.06
CA PRO A 271 -26.46 5.32 -11.53
C PRO A 271 -24.94 5.25 -11.63
N SER A 272 -24.41 5.60 -12.79
CA SER A 272 -22.97 5.65 -13.07
C SER A 272 -22.37 6.77 -12.22
N SER A 273 -22.13 6.49 -10.94
CA SER A 273 -21.46 7.41 -10.06
C SER A 273 -19.95 7.36 -10.31
N HIS A 274 -19.29 8.48 -10.07
CA HIS A 274 -17.83 8.56 -10.15
C HIS A 274 -17.30 8.80 -8.75
N ARG A 275 -16.19 8.19 -8.37
CA ARG A 275 -15.53 8.47 -7.09
C ARG A 275 -14.48 9.54 -7.29
N ILE A 276 -14.45 10.49 -6.36
CA ILE A 276 -13.41 11.50 -6.32
C ILE A 276 -12.10 10.80 -5.96
N ALA A 277 -11.09 11.00 -6.80
CA ALA A 277 -9.77 10.40 -6.66
C ALA A 277 -8.70 11.49 -6.72
N VAL A 278 -7.51 11.19 -6.21
CA VAL A 278 -6.36 12.09 -6.31
C VAL A 278 -5.37 11.58 -7.34
N PRO A 279 -5.05 12.34 -8.40
CA PRO A 279 -4.08 11.91 -9.40
C PRO A 279 -2.76 11.44 -8.75
N GLY A 280 -2.24 10.31 -9.23
CA GLY A 280 -1.00 9.73 -8.70
C GLY A 280 -1.11 9.03 -7.33
N HIS A 281 -2.30 8.94 -6.72
CA HIS A 281 -2.47 8.27 -5.41
C HIS A 281 -1.98 6.82 -5.42
N GLY A 282 -2.13 6.09 -6.54
CA GLY A 282 -1.69 4.71 -6.66
C GLY A 282 -0.19 4.52 -6.47
N ARG A 283 0.64 5.50 -6.85
CA ARG A 283 2.10 5.47 -6.67
C ARG A 283 2.47 5.57 -5.20
N HIS A 284 1.86 6.53 -4.50
CA HIS A 284 2.01 6.71 -3.05
C HIS A 284 1.63 5.43 -2.30
N LEU A 285 0.50 4.83 -2.65
CA LEU A 285 0.01 3.61 -2.01
C LEU A 285 0.89 2.39 -2.28
N LYS A 286 1.44 2.27 -3.49
CA LYS A 286 2.41 1.21 -3.82
C LYS A 286 3.68 1.37 -2.98
N LEU A 287 4.17 2.60 -2.80
CA LEU A 287 5.34 2.88 -1.96
C LEU A 287 5.06 2.54 -0.48
N ALA A 288 3.93 2.99 0.06
CA ALA A 288 3.48 2.65 1.41
C ALA A 288 3.40 1.13 1.60
N THR A 289 2.75 0.41 0.67
CA THR A 289 2.61 -1.04 0.75
C THR A 289 3.97 -1.75 0.67
N ALA A 290 4.85 -1.33 -0.23
CA ALA A 290 6.16 -1.94 -0.41
C ALA A 290 7.07 -1.75 0.81
N THR A 291 7.09 -0.54 1.38
CA THR A 291 7.89 -0.24 2.59
C THR A 291 7.40 -1.01 3.81
N VAL A 292 6.08 -1.12 3.99
CA VAL A 292 5.47 -1.91 5.08
C VAL A 292 5.73 -3.40 4.91
N ASN A 293 5.67 -3.91 3.68
CA ASN A 293 6.03 -5.30 3.38
C ASN A 293 7.52 -5.57 3.67
N TRP A 294 8.41 -4.61 3.40
CA TRP A 294 9.82 -4.73 3.75
C TRP A 294 10.02 -4.87 5.25
N VAL A 295 9.33 -4.06 6.07
CA VAL A 295 9.41 -4.17 7.55
C VAL A 295 8.91 -5.53 8.02
N ARG A 296 7.77 -6.00 7.50
CA ARG A 296 7.23 -7.32 7.83
C ARG A 296 8.22 -8.43 7.49
N GLU A 297 8.82 -8.38 6.31
CA GLU A 297 9.79 -9.37 5.85
C GLU A 297 11.11 -9.31 6.62
N ALA A 298 11.52 -8.12 7.08
CA ALA A 298 12.67 -7.97 7.97
C ALA A 298 12.42 -8.61 9.35
N LEU A 299 11.25 -8.36 9.96
CA LEU A 299 10.85 -8.94 11.24
C LEU A 299 10.56 -10.44 11.16
N ARG A 300 10.08 -10.94 10.02
CA ARG A 300 9.85 -12.39 9.80
C ARG A 300 11.15 -13.21 9.88
N ARG A 301 12.31 -12.59 9.66
CA ARG A 301 13.62 -13.26 9.82
C ARG A 301 14.05 -13.39 11.28
N THR A 302 13.46 -12.61 12.19
CA THR A 302 13.77 -12.74 13.62
C THR A 302 12.93 -13.85 14.23
N ARG A 303 13.49 -14.51 15.24
CA ARG A 303 12.85 -15.65 15.92
C ARG A 303 11.48 -15.30 16.50
N TRP A 304 11.36 -14.11 17.05
CA TRP A 304 10.19 -13.66 17.81
C TRP A 304 9.25 -12.78 16.99
N GLY A 305 9.57 -12.46 15.73
CA GLY A 305 8.85 -11.42 14.98
C GLY A 305 9.03 -10.02 15.59
N GLU A 306 10.06 -9.87 16.41
CA GLU A 306 10.41 -8.67 17.18
C GLU A 306 11.87 -8.31 16.90
N GLY A 307 12.20 -7.02 17.00
CA GLY A 307 13.59 -6.54 16.93
C GLY A 307 13.71 -5.08 17.36
N PRO A 308 14.90 -4.63 17.76
CA PRO A 308 15.12 -3.23 18.11
C PRO A 308 14.96 -2.34 16.88
N GLU A 309 14.37 -1.15 17.07
CA GLU A 309 14.13 -0.19 15.99
C GLU A 309 15.43 0.25 15.32
N SER A 310 16.49 0.45 16.11
CA SER A 310 17.83 0.83 15.63
C SER A 310 18.37 -0.17 14.60
N TRP A 311 18.15 -1.47 14.81
CA TRP A 311 18.56 -2.53 13.89
C TRP A 311 17.78 -2.49 12.58
N LEU A 312 16.47 -2.27 12.63
CA LEU A 312 15.66 -2.12 11.42
C LEU A 312 16.08 -0.86 10.65
N LYS A 313 16.27 0.26 11.37
CA LYS A 313 16.71 1.53 10.79
C LYS A 313 18.06 1.39 10.09
N GLU A 314 19.03 0.75 10.74
CA GLU A 314 20.35 0.50 10.16
C GLU A 314 20.26 -0.34 8.89
N ARG A 315 19.43 -1.38 8.85
CA ARG A 315 19.24 -2.18 7.63
C ARG A 315 18.51 -1.44 6.53
N PHE A 316 17.58 -0.56 6.88
CA PHE A 316 16.82 0.23 5.92
C PHE A 316 17.68 1.35 5.29
N GLU A 317 18.46 2.04 6.12
CA GLU A 317 19.31 3.16 5.71
C GLU A 317 20.71 2.72 5.28
N GLY A 318 21.11 1.49 5.63
CA GLY A 318 22.38 0.88 5.29
C GLY A 318 22.55 0.64 3.80
N GLY A 319 23.80 0.42 3.39
CA GLY A 319 24.15 0.23 1.97
C GLY A 319 24.18 1.53 1.15
N GLY A 320 24.03 2.70 1.79
CA GLY A 320 24.16 4.01 1.14
C GLY A 320 23.20 4.17 -0.04
N LEU A 321 23.70 4.67 -1.17
CA LEU A 321 22.90 4.94 -2.38
C LEU A 321 22.36 3.68 -3.07
N TYR A 322 22.92 2.51 -2.75
CA TYR A 322 22.52 1.22 -3.31
C TYR A 322 21.66 0.39 -2.34
N GLY A 323 21.46 0.89 -1.12
CA GLY A 323 20.59 0.31 -0.11
C GLY A 323 19.11 0.44 -0.43
N PRO A 324 18.24 -0.25 0.35
CA PRO A 324 16.81 -0.30 0.09
C PRO A 324 16.17 1.09 0.06
N ARG A 325 16.59 2.00 0.97
CA ARG A 325 16.12 3.39 1.01
C ARG A 325 16.20 4.09 -0.35
N TRP A 326 17.34 4.06 -1.02
CA TRP A 326 17.57 4.83 -2.25
C TRP A 326 17.28 4.06 -3.53
N LYS A 327 17.58 2.76 -3.53
CA LYS A 327 17.39 1.91 -4.70
C LYS A 327 15.92 1.55 -4.91
N GLU A 328 15.22 1.15 -3.87
CA GLU A 328 13.86 0.62 -3.93
C GLU A 328 12.81 1.65 -3.50
N PHE A 329 13.13 2.44 -2.48
CA PHE A 329 12.17 3.33 -1.82
C PHE A 329 12.42 4.82 -2.05
N TRP A 330 13.14 5.20 -3.10
CA TRP A 330 13.21 6.60 -3.59
C TRP A 330 13.67 7.64 -2.56
N GLY A 331 14.41 7.19 -1.55
CA GLY A 331 14.92 7.99 -0.44
C GLY A 331 13.87 8.31 0.62
N VAL A 332 12.87 7.46 0.83
CA VAL A 332 11.91 7.59 1.95
C VAL A 332 12.63 7.56 3.30
N GLU A 333 12.16 8.34 4.27
CA GLU A 333 12.73 8.36 5.62
C GLU A 333 12.23 7.17 6.47
N TRP A 334 13.09 6.62 7.33
CA TRP A 334 12.72 5.52 8.23
C TRP A 334 11.51 5.84 9.13
N SER A 335 11.47 7.06 9.68
CA SER A 335 10.38 7.51 10.56
C SER A 335 9.02 7.45 9.86
N TRP A 336 8.97 7.81 8.57
CA TRP A 336 7.79 7.72 7.73
C TRP A 336 7.37 6.26 7.49
N VAL A 337 8.34 5.37 7.19
CA VAL A 337 8.06 3.93 7.00
C VAL A 337 7.45 3.32 8.26
N LEU A 338 8.05 3.59 9.42
CA LEU A 338 7.58 3.08 10.70
C LEU A 338 6.19 3.63 11.05
N GLY A 339 5.94 4.92 10.81
CA GLY A 339 4.65 5.56 11.01
C GLY A 339 3.54 4.95 10.15
N GLU A 340 3.85 4.66 8.89
CA GLU A 340 2.93 4.01 7.97
C GLU A 340 2.64 2.54 8.37
N ALA A 341 3.66 1.81 8.83
CA ALA A 341 3.53 0.42 9.28
C ALA A 341 2.72 0.29 10.59
N VAL A 342 2.94 1.20 11.54
CA VAL A 342 2.13 1.30 12.77
C VAL A 342 0.71 1.75 12.44
N GLY A 343 0.57 2.71 11.53
CA GLY A 343 -0.73 3.22 11.09
C GLY A 343 -1.59 2.17 10.38
N LEU A 344 -0.97 1.21 9.70
CA LEU A 344 -1.64 0.05 9.13
C LEU A 344 -1.90 -1.08 10.14
N GLY A 345 -1.41 -0.94 11.38
CA GLY A 345 -1.47 -1.99 12.39
C GLY A 345 -0.67 -3.23 12.04
N VAL A 346 0.33 -3.12 11.15
CA VAL A 346 1.22 -4.24 10.76
C VAL A 346 2.32 -4.43 11.79
N VAL A 347 2.71 -3.36 12.48
CA VAL A 347 3.67 -3.41 13.57
C VAL A 347 3.19 -2.57 14.75
N GLU A 348 3.74 -2.87 15.92
CA GLU A 348 3.68 -1.99 17.08
C GLU A 348 5.08 -1.68 17.57
N VAL A 349 5.20 -0.51 18.20
CA VAL A 349 6.45 -0.05 18.80
C VAL A 349 6.25 -0.08 20.31
N PHE A 350 7.23 -0.60 21.03
CA PHE A 350 7.20 -0.75 22.49
C PHE A 350 8.54 -0.35 23.11
N GLU A 351 8.52 -0.02 24.40
CA GLU A 351 9.70 0.37 25.17
C GLU A 351 10.36 -0.89 25.75
N THR A 352 11.68 -1.04 25.56
CA THR A 352 12.43 -2.22 26.05
C THR A 352 13.25 -1.94 27.32
N GLY A 353 13.46 -0.67 27.67
CA GLY A 353 14.25 -0.24 28.84
C GLY A 353 15.76 -0.46 28.74
N SER A 354 16.24 -1.34 27.85
CA SER A 354 17.66 -1.68 27.69
C SER A 354 18.24 -1.24 26.35
N VAL A 355 17.54 -1.54 25.24
CA VAL A 355 18.01 -1.29 23.86
C VAL A 355 17.23 -0.18 23.15
N GLY A 356 16.40 0.57 23.89
CA GLY A 356 15.53 1.62 23.38
C GLY A 356 14.18 1.09 22.92
N ARG A 357 13.69 1.58 21.76
CA ARG A 357 12.39 1.17 21.22
C ARG A 357 12.50 -0.18 20.48
N GLY A 358 11.64 -1.11 20.83
CA GLY A 358 11.41 -2.37 20.13
C GLY A 358 10.27 -2.26 19.12
N VAL A 359 10.32 -3.06 18.06
CA VAL A 359 9.27 -3.16 17.04
C VAL A 359 8.82 -4.61 16.94
N ARG A 360 7.51 -4.86 17.01
CA ARG A 360 6.89 -6.18 16.91
C ARG A 360 5.94 -6.24 15.72
N ALA A 361 5.99 -7.33 14.95
CA ALA A 361 5.00 -7.57 13.90
C ALA A 361 3.66 -8.02 14.50
N LEU A 362 2.57 -7.41 14.04
CA LEU A 362 1.20 -7.74 14.40
C LEU A 362 0.52 -8.51 13.27
N GLY A 363 0.16 -9.76 13.53
CA GLY A 363 -0.53 -10.63 12.57
C GLY A 363 0.43 -11.24 11.53
N GLY A 364 0.58 -12.57 11.62
CA GLY A 364 1.28 -13.43 10.67
C GLY A 364 0.46 -14.67 10.40
#